data_AF-A0AAP6H384-F1
#
_entry.id   AF-A0AAP6H384-F1
#
_cell.length_a   1.000
_cell.length_b   1.000
_cell.length_c   1.000
_cell.angle_alpha   90.00
_cell.angle_beta   90.00
_cell.angle_gamma   90.00
#
_symmetry.space_group_name_H-M   'P 1'
#
loop_
_entity.id
_entity.type
_entity.pdbx_description
1 polymer ?
#
loop_
_entity_poly.entity_id
_entity_poly.type
_entity_poly.pdbx_seq_one_letter_code
_entity_poly.pdbx_strand_id
1 'polypeptide(L)' 'MEKRVCFDFEIEFSNGGGIQGQEFRLDIEGDDISDDALADYIVRDMRLLMVGTVRILNKRIIEEPHKRPLDALDGGE' A
#
# COMPACT_ATOMS: atom_id res chain seq x y z
N MET A 1 -17.71 1.57 2.40
CA MET A 1 -16.95 0.97 1.29
C MET A 1 -15.52 0.88 1.74
N GLU A 2 -14.93 -0.30 1.69
CA GLU A 2 -13.50 -0.45 1.95
C GLU A 2 -12.75 -0.01 0.69
N LYS A 3 -11.82 0.92 0.85
CA LYS A 3 -11.02 1.47 -0.25
C LYS A 3 -9.57 1.10 -0.06
N ARG A 4 -8.91 0.86 -1.18
CA ARG A 4 -7.47 0.65 -1.23
C ARG A 4 -6.85 1.68 -2.13
N VAL A 5 -5.61 2.03 -1.85
CA VAL A 5 -4.76 2.72 -2.81
C VAL A 5 -3.87 1.70 -3.49
N CYS A 6 -3.82 1.76 -4.82
CA CYS A 6 -2.89 1.01 -5.65
C CYS A 6 -1.86 1.98 -6.22
N PHE A 7 -0.58 1.69 -6.11
CA PHE A 7 0.49 2.57 -6.55
C PHE A 7 1.78 1.79 -6.82
N ASP A 8 2.64 2.40 -7.61
CA ASP A 8 4.03 1.97 -7.79
C ASP A 8 4.91 2.86 -6.93
N PHE A 9 6.08 2.37 -6.53
CA PHE A 9 7.05 3.16 -5.80
C PHE A 9 8.49 2.88 -6.22
N GLU A 10 9.32 3.90 -6.08
CA GLU A 10 10.77 3.81 -6.21
C GLU A 10 11.41 4.43 -4.96
N ILE A 11 12.36 3.72 -4.36
CA ILE A 11 13.14 4.17 -3.21
C ILE A 11 14.61 4.14 -3.59
N GLU A 12 15.27 5.29 -3.47
CA GLU A 12 16.72 5.42 -3.57
C GLU A 12 17.30 5.50 -2.16
N PHE A 13 18.31 4.67 -1.87
CA PHE A 13 18.99 4.72 -0.57
C PHE A 13 20.20 5.67 -0.62
N SER A 14 20.44 6.40 0.47
CA SER A 14 21.56 7.34 0.59
C SER A 14 22.92 6.65 0.62
N ASN A 15 22.96 5.35 0.92
CA ASN A 15 24.16 4.51 0.84
C ASN A 15 24.33 3.81 -0.53
N GLY A 16 23.50 4.15 -1.51
CA GLY A 16 23.52 3.58 -2.86
C GLY A 16 22.62 2.35 -3.01
N GLY A 17 22.13 2.16 -4.23
CA GLY A 17 21.11 1.15 -4.56
C GLY A 17 19.70 1.66 -4.31
N GLY A 18 18.72 0.77 -4.49
CA GLY A 18 17.31 1.12 -4.35
C GLY A 18 16.38 -0.10 -4.43
N ILE A 19 15.10 0.14 -4.17
CA ILE A 19 14.02 -0.84 -4.30
C ILE A 19 12.90 -0.20 -5.13
N GLN A 20 12.27 -1.00 -5.98
CA GLN A 20 11.05 -0.62 -6.68
C GLN A 20 9.95 -1.64 -6.40
N GLY A 21 8.70 -1.18 -6.37
CA GLY A 21 7.51 -2.00 -6.28
C GLY A 21 6.46 -1.54 -7.28
N GLN A 22 5.70 -2.50 -7.83
CA GLN A 22 4.65 -2.25 -8.82
C GLN A 22 3.31 -2.80 -8.34
N GLU A 23 2.24 -2.08 -8.65
CA GLU A 23 0.85 -2.37 -8.30
C GLU A 23 0.65 -2.74 -6.81
N PHE A 24 1.41 -2.06 -5.94
CA PHE A 24 1.35 -2.26 -4.51
C PHE A 24 0.03 -1.73 -3.95
N ARG A 25 -0.57 -2.46 -3.00
CA ARG A 25 -1.91 -2.15 -2.48
C ARG A 25 -1.88 -1.96 -0.98
N LEU A 26 -2.50 -0.88 -0.51
CA LEU A 26 -2.63 -0.56 0.90
C LEU A 26 -4.08 -0.18 1.22
N ASP A 27 -4.62 -0.76 2.28
CA ASP A 27 -5.94 -0.38 2.81
C ASP A 27 -5.87 1.03 3.41
N ILE A 28 -6.83 1.89 3.06
CA ILE A 28 -6.88 3.27 3.56
C ILE A 28 -8.20 3.53 4.27
N GLU A 29 -8.13 4.34 5.33
CA GLU A 29 -9.31 4.90 5.96
C GLU A 29 -9.70 6.18 5.21
N GLY A 30 -10.92 6.23 4.67
CA GLY A 30 -11.41 7.37 3.91
C GLY A 30 -11.25 7.23 2.39
N ASP A 31 -11.19 8.38 1.70
CA ASP A 31 -11.31 8.45 0.23
C ASP A 31 -9.99 8.75 -0.49
N ASP A 32 -8.96 9.21 0.22
CA ASP A 32 -7.63 9.53 -0.34
C ASP A 32 -6.53 9.45 0.74
N ILE A 33 -5.28 9.38 0.29
CA ILE A 33 -4.08 9.42 1.13
C ILE A 33 -2.94 10.12 0.38
N SER A 34 -2.20 11.02 1.02
CA SER A 34 -1.11 11.75 0.34
C SER A 34 0.10 10.86 0.02
N ASP A 35 0.89 11.24 -0.98
CA ASP A 35 2.10 10.52 -1.39
C ASP A 35 3.15 10.47 -0.27
N ASP A 36 3.32 11.56 0.49
CA ASP A 36 4.18 11.59 1.69
C ASP A 36 3.74 10.56 2.75
N ALA A 37 2.44 10.42 2.96
CA ALA A 37 1.92 9.44 3.91
C ALA A 37 2.19 8.02 3.42
N LEU A 38 2.00 7.74 2.12
CA LEU A 38 2.34 6.45 1.53
C LEU A 38 3.84 6.14 1.64
N ALA A 39 4.70 7.13 1.37
CA ALA A 39 6.13 7.00 1.54
C ALA A 39 6.49 6.62 2.98
N ASP A 40 5.94 7.32 3.98
CA ASP A 40 6.18 7.01 5.40
C ASP A 40 5.71 5.60 5.77
N TYR A 41 4.53 5.19 5.28
CA TYR A 41 4.01 3.82 5.48
C TYR A 41 4.96 2.76 4.95
N ILE A 42 5.45 2.88 3.71
CA ILE A 42 6.35 1.91 3.09
C ILE A 42 7.65 1.81 3.89
N VAL A 43 8.26 2.96 4.20
CA VAL A 43 9.54 3.02 4.93
C VAL A 43 9.40 2.40 6.32
N ARG A 44 8.32 2.70 7.02
CA ARG A 44 8.07 2.20 8.38
C ARG A 44 7.74 0.71 8.40
N ASP A 45 6.85 0.25 7.52
CA ASP A 45 6.37 -1.13 7.50
C ASP A 45 7.48 -2.10 7.05
N MET A 46 8.20 -1.75 5.99
CA MET A 46 9.34 -2.53 5.49
C MET A 46 10.62 -2.33 6.33
N ARG A 47 10.60 -1.46 7.35
CA ARG A 47 11.73 -1.14 8.25
C ARG A 47 13.00 -0.75 7.50
N LEU A 48 12.85 0.07 6.46
CA LEU A 48 13.96 0.47 5.61
C LEU A 48 14.85 1.49 6.34
N LEU A 49 16.16 1.32 6.21
CA LEU A 49 17.17 2.22 6.74
C LEU A 49 17.83 3.00 5.60
N MET A 50 18.35 4.19 5.93
CA MET A 50 19.09 5.04 4.98
C MET A 50 18.28 5.40 3.71
N VAL A 51 16.97 5.59 3.86
CA VAL A 51 16.11 6.09 2.77
C VAL A 51 16.54 7.50 2.40
N GLY A 52 16.79 7.72 1.11
CA GLY A 52 17.11 9.03 0.55
C GLY A 52 15.88 9.67 -0.07
N THR A 53 15.46 9.15 -1.23
CA THR A 53 14.30 9.66 -1.98
C THR A 53 13.25 8.56 -2.08
N VAL A 54 11.99 8.93 -1.91
CA VAL A 54 10.84 8.08 -2.21
C VAL A 54 9.99 8.75 -3.27
N ARG A 55 9.60 8.01 -4.30
CA ARG A 55 8.68 8.47 -5.35
C ARG A 55 7.49 7.54 -5.41
N ILE A 56 6.29 8.12 -5.34
CA ILE A 56 5.03 7.41 -5.58
C ILE A 56 4.62 7.68 -7.02
N LEU A 57 4.23 6.63 -7.71
CA LEU A 57 3.90 6.63 -9.14
C LEU A 57 2.58 5.89 -9.36
N ASN A 58 1.88 6.22 -10.44
CA ASN A 58 0.66 5.52 -10.87
C ASN A 58 -0.41 5.32 -9.75
N LYS A 59 -0.43 6.22 -8.77
CA LYS A 59 -1.35 6.17 -7.63
C LYS A 59 -2.79 6.27 -8.09
N ARG A 60 -3.62 5.32 -7.67
CA ARG A 60 -5.06 5.28 -7.92
C ARG A 60 -5.80 4.70 -6.72
N ILE A 61 -6.96 5.27 -6.39
CA ILE A 61 -7.86 4.70 -5.39
C ILE A 61 -8.74 3.66 -6.09
N ILE A 62 -8.85 2.47 -5.50
CA ILE A 62 -9.66 1.38 -5.99
C ILE A 62 -10.67 0.95 -4.93
N GLU A 63 -11.87 0.62 -5.38
CA GLU A 63 -12.93 0.06 -4.55
C GLU A 63 -12.92 -1.46 -4.72
N GLU A 64 -12.33 -2.17 -3.76
CA GLU A 64 -12.30 -3.63 -3.74
C GLU A 64 -13.07 -4.12 -2.51
N PRO A 65 -14.17 -4.89 -2.67
CA PRO A 65 -14.78 -5.54 -1.52
C PRO A 65 -13.77 -6.53 -0.91
N HIS A 66 -13.50 -6.40 0.41
CA HIS A 66 -12.64 -7.37 1.08
C HIS A 66 -13.23 -8.77 0.92
N LYS A 67 -12.41 -9.71 0.45
CA LYS A 67 -12.78 -11.13 0.45
C LYS A 67 -12.69 -11.64 1.88
N ARG A 68 -13.77 -11.52 2.67
CA ARG A 68 -13.98 -12.37 3.84
C ARG A 68 -14.98 -13.48 3.49
N PRO A 69 -14.53 -14.73 3.31
CA PRO A 69 -15.40 -15.88 3.48
C PRO A 69 -15.56 -16.16 4.99
N LEU A 70 -16.62 -15.65 5.60
CA LEU A 70 -17.02 -16.14 6.93
C LEU A 70 -18.52 -15.99 7.17
N ASP A 71 -19.31 -16.52 6.24
CA ASP A 71 -20.74 -16.81 6.47
C ASP A 71 -21.20 -18.10 5.73
N ALA A 72 -20.27 -18.93 5.26
CA ALA A 72 -20.58 -20.19 4.56
C ALA A 72 -20.50 -21.42 5.47
N LEU A 73 -20.66 -21.25 6.79
CA LEU A 73 -20.76 -22.33 7.78
C LEU A 73 -21.99 -22.13 8.65
N ASP A 74 -23.15 -21.91 8.05
CA ASP A 74 -24.43 -22.19 8.69
C ASP A 74 -25.32 -22.89 7.65
N GLY A 75 -25.34 -24.21 7.75
CA GLY A 75 -25.94 -25.11 6.76
C GLY A 75 -25.87 -26.55 7.24
N GLY A 76 -26.19 -26.74 8.52
CA GLY A 76 -26.34 -28.03 9.16
C GLY A 76 -27.64 -28.04 9.96
N GLU A 77 -28.75 -28.24 9.25
CA GLU A 77 -30.00 -28.79 9.81
C GLU A 77 -30.31 -30.10 9.08
#